data_AF-A0A970F0K3-F1
#
_entry.id   AF-A0A970F0K3-F1
#
_cell.length_a   1.000
_cell.length_b   1.000
_cell.length_c   1.000
_cell.angle_alpha   90.00
_cell.angle_beta   90.00
_cell.angle_gamma   90.00
#
_symmetry.space_group_name_H-M   'P 1'
#
loop_
_entity.id
_entity.type
_entity.pdbx_description
1 polymer ?
#
loop_
_entity_poly.entity_id
_entity_poly.type
_entity_poly.pdbx_seq_one_letter_code
_entity_poly.pdbx_strand_id
1 'polypeptide(L)'
;MSDGAWERVAAYIDNGNSYLSNGQSIINANSKYKDVYIMGTSDTQADNYLTNANKYGEAIYETSNGNDSSNSWYNDYSRMPYSGYSWFPRGGRYDSDVSGGVFSFSLNDGDVFSYYSFRPVVIATTISAP
;
A
#
# COMPACT_ATOMS: atom_id res chain seq x y z
N MET A 1 -9.83 -12.16 1.14
CA MET A 1 -9.21 -11.40 0.05
C MET A 1 -8.16 -12.26 -0.63
N SER A 2 -8.57 -13.29 -1.39
CA SER A 2 -7.72 -13.91 -2.43
C SER A 2 -8.30 -13.52 -3.81
N ASP A 3 -8.68 -12.24 -3.93
CA ASP A 3 -9.75 -11.74 -4.79
C ASP A 3 -9.24 -11.35 -6.19
N GLY A 4 -8.58 -12.25 -6.92
CA GLY A 4 -8.39 -12.20 -8.40
C GLY A 4 -7.69 -10.99 -9.04
N ALA A 5 -7.53 -9.86 -8.33
CA ALA A 5 -7.02 -8.57 -8.76
C ALA A 5 -6.39 -7.84 -7.55
N TRP A 6 -5.34 -7.08 -7.82
CA TRP A 6 -4.73 -6.19 -6.83
C TRP A 6 -5.67 -5.03 -6.49
N GLU A 7 -5.73 -4.64 -5.22
CA GLU A 7 -6.58 -3.55 -4.77
C GLU A 7 -5.77 -2.28 -4.58
N ARG A 8 -6.17 -1.21 -5.27
CA ARG A 8 -5.60 0.12 -5.02
C ARG A 8 -6.11 0.65 -3.69
N VAL A 9 -5.19 1.04 -2.82
CA VAL A 9 -5.50 1.86 -1.64
C VAL A 9 -4.89 3.25 -1.81
N ALA A 10 -5.41 4.22 -1.06
CA ALA A 10 -4.90 5.58 -1.07
C ALA A 10 -3.63 5.71 -0.22
N ALA A 11 -2.63 4.87 -0.48
CA ALA A 11 -1.38 4.84 0.27
C ALA A 11 -0.16 4.83 -0.65
N TYR A 12 0.85 5.61 -0.29
CA TYR A 12 2.09 5.76 -1.07
C TYR A 12 3.26 6.17 -0.18
N ILE A 13 4.47 6.00 -0.69
CA ILE A 13 5.68 6.59 -0.11
C ILE A 13 6.02 7.92 -0.77
N ASP A 14 6.21 8.95 0.04
CA ASP A 14 6.60 10.28 -0.41
C ASP A 14 8.12 10.33 -0.60
N ASN A 15 8.57 9.84 -1.76
CA ASN A 15 9.97 9.78 -2.16
C ASN A 15 10.33 10.77 -3.29
N GLY A 16 9.40 11.67 -3.66
CA GLY A 16 9.59 12.63 -4.74
C GLY A 16 9.75 12.01 -6.14
N ASN A 17 9.43 10.73 -6.32
CA ASN A 17 9.55 10.06 -7.62
C ASN A 17 8.50 10.60 -8.61
N SER A 18 8.86 10.69 -9.90
CA SER A 18 7.97 11.19 -10.95
C SER A 18 6.68 10.37 -11.11
N TYR A 19 6.69 9.08 -10.79
CA TYR A 19 5.51 8.21 -10.89
C TYR A 19 4.43 8.49 -9.82
N LEU A 20 4.74 9.32 -8.82
CA LEU A 20 3.71 9.87 -7.93
C LEU A 20 2.65 10.67 -8.72
N SER A 21 3.02 11.25 -9.87
CA SER A 21 2.05 11.97 -10.73
C SER A 21 0.91 11.07 -11.25
N ASN A 22 1.09 9.75 -11.31
CA ASN A 22 0.05 8.80 -11.71
C ASN A 22 -1.15 8.76 -10.75
N GLY A 23 -0.97 9.24 -9.51
CA GLY A 23 -2.03 9.33 -8.50
C GLY A 23 -2.21 10.73 -7.92
N GLN A 24 -2.03 11.77 -8.75
CA GLN A 24 -2.11 13.17 -8.32
C GLN A 24 -3.40 13.53 -7.55
N SER A 25 -4.52 12.89 -7.89
CA SER A 25 -5.79 13.06 -7.17
C SER A 25 -5.71 12.59 -5.71
N ILE A 26 -5.00 11.49 -5.44
CA ILE A 26 -4.73 10.99 -4.09
C ILE A 26 -3.74 11.91 -3.37
N ILE A 27 -2.70 12.37 -4.06
CA ILE A 27 -1.70 13.30 -3.48
C ILE A 27 -2.37 14.61 -3.06
N ASN A 28 -3.30 15.12 -3.86
CA ASN A 28 -4.01 16.36 -3.56
C ASN A 28 -5.20 16.17 -2.60
N ALA A 29 -5.55 14.92 -2.24
CA ALA A 29 -6.62 14.64 -1.31
C ALA A 29 -6.27 15.05 0.12
N ASN A 30 -7.30 15.27 0.93
CA ASN A 30 -7.15 15.53 2.36
C ASN A 30 -6.41 14.36 3.04
N SER A 31 -5.52 14.66 3.98
CA SER A 31 -4.71 13.65 4.69
C SER A 31 -5.53 12.58 5.39
N LYS A 32 -6.76 12.87 5.82
CA LYS A 32 -7.63 11.86 6.46
C LYS A 32 -8.10 10.73 5.53
N TYR A 33 -7.87 10.85 4.21
CA TYR A 33 -8.28 9.89 3.20
C TYR A 33 -7.11 9.14 2.56
N LYS A 34 -5.89 9.32 3.09
CA LYS A 34 -4.69 8.74 2.52
C LYS A 34 -3.62 8.44 3.56
N ASP A 35 -2.87 7.39 3.31
CA ASP A 35 -1.79 6.97 4.18
C ASP A 35 -0.45 7.27 3.50
N VAL A 36 0.24 8.27 4.04
CA VAL A 36 1.55 8.68 3.51
C VAL A 36 2.64 8.01 4.33
N TYR A 37 3.55 7.34 3.62
CA TYR A 37 4.78 6.76 4.16
C TYR A 37 5.94 7.70 3.80
N ILE A 38 6.96 7.77 4.63
CA ILE A 38 8.14 8.62 4.36
C ILE A 38 9.28 7.77 3.79
N MET A 39 10.03 8.33 2.85
CA MET A 39 11.28 7.74 2.39
C MET A 39 12.27 7.62 3.55
N GLY A 40 12.99 6.50 3.60
CA GLY A 40 14.10 6.32 4.53
C GLY A 40 15.34 7.10 4.13
N THR A 41 16.47 6.79 4.77
CA THR A 41 17.78 7.41 4.45
C THR A 41 18.16 7.22 2.97
N SER A 42 17.83 6.04 2.43
CA SER A 42 17.88 5.75 1.00
C SER A 42 16.53 5.22 0.55
N ASP A 43 16.19 5.42 -0.73
CA ASP A 43 14.94 4.94 -1.30
C ASP A 43 15.02 3.43 -1.65
N THR A 44 15.07 2.60 -0.62
CA THR A 44 15.11 1.13 -0.72
C THR A 44 13.99 0.51 0.09
N GLN A 45 13.55 -0.71 -0.26
CA GLN A 45 12.51 -1.42 0.48
C GLN A 45 12.86 -1.56 1.96
N ALA A 46 14.11 -1.89 2.28
CA ALA A 46 14.58 -2.07 3.64
C ALA A 46 14.57 -0.76 4.45
N ASP A 47 15.16 0.31 3.90
CA ASP A 47 15.20 1.60 4.59
C ASP A 47 13.79 2.17 4.77
N ASN A 48 12.98 2.16 3.71
CA ASN A 48 11.60 2.62 3.75
C ASN A 48 10.77 1.83 4.76
N TYR A 49 10.93 0.51 4.82
CA TYR A 49 10.22 -0.34 5.78
C TYR A 49 10.60 -0.01 7.24
N LEU A 50 11.90 0.08 7.52
CA LEU A 50 12.41 0.38 8.86
C LEU A 50 12.03 1.80 9.32
N THR A 51 12.09 2.78 8.43
CA THR A 51 11.69 4.15 8.74
C THR A 51 10.22 4.26 9.11
N ASN A 52 9.35 3.41 8.55
CA ASN A 52 7.92 3.42 8.82
C ASN A 52 7.48 2.33 9.81
N ALA A 53 8.40 1.68 10.53
CA ALA A 53 8.11 0.59 11.47
C ALA A 53 7.18 0.98 12.64
N ASN A 54 7.07 2.28 12.94
CA ASN A 54 6.21 2.80 14.01
C ASN A 54 4.79 3.18 13.52
N LYS A 55 4.48 2.92 12.26
CA LYS A 55 3.16 3.20 11.66
C LYS A 55 2.25 1.99 11.87
N TYR A 56 1.45 2.06 12.94
CA TYR A 56 0.55 0.99 13.34
C TYR A 56 -0.89 1.21 12.85
N GLY A 57 -1.65 0.12 12.75
CA GLY A 57 -3.06 0.07 12.36
C GLY A 57 -3.31 -0.30 10.90
N GLU A 58 -2.27 -0.42 10.08
CA GLU A 58 -2.38 -0.68 8.63
C GLU A 58 -2.08 -2.12 8.23
N ALA A 59 -1.71 -2.99 9.18
CA ALA A 59 -1.34 -4.39 8.94
C ALA A 59 -0.26 -4.49 7.84
N ILE A 60 0.74 -3.62 7.94
CA ILE A 60 1.98 -3.71 7.18
C ILE A 60 3.00 -4.30 8.15
N TYR A 61 3.52 -3.48 9.07
CA TYR A 61 4.58 -3.89 9.98
C TYR A 61 4.15 -4.98 10.97
N GLU A 62 2.89 -4.99 11.41
CA GLU A 62 2.39 -5.92 12.42
C GLU A 62 2.24 -7.34 11.91
N THR A 63 2.08 -7.49 10.60
CA THR A 63 1.80 -8.78 9.97
C THR A 63 2.92 -9.24 9.06
N SER A 64 4.00 -8.47 8.90
CA SER A 64 5.17 -8.85 8.10
C SER A 64 6.44 -9.06 8.90
N ASN A 65 7.23 -10.03 8.43
CA ASN A 65 8.59 -10.31 8.88
C ASN A 65 9.61 -10.03 7.76
N GLY A 66 9.43 -8.93 7.03
CA GLY A 66 10.28 -8.57 5.90
C GLY A 66 9.65 -7.51 4.99
N ASN A 67 10.39 -7.12 3.96
CA ASN A 67 10.04 -5.99 3.09
C ASN A 67 10.15 -6.28 1.59
N ASP A 68 10.62 -7.45 1.15
CA ASP A 68 10.97 -7.74 -0.24
C ASP A 68 10.46 -9.09 -0.80
N SER A 69 9.70 -9.85 -0.02
CA SER A 69 9.28 -11.21 -0.38
C SER A 69 7.89 -11.54 0.18
N SER A 70 7.62 -12.82 0.39
CA SER A 70 6.37 -13.36 0.92
C SER A 70 6.47 -13.61 2.43
N ASN A 71 6.85 -12.58 3.19
CA ASN A 71 7.11 -12.70 4.64
C ASN A 71 5.97 -12.12 5.49
N SER A 72 4.81 -11.82 4.91
CA SER A 72 3.60 -11.55 5.69
C SER A 72 3.05 -12.84 6.29
N TRP A 73 2.16 -12.71 7.28
CA TRP A 73 1.41 -13.84 7.82
C TRP A 73 0.80 -14.68 6.69
N TYR A 74 0.83 -16.00 6.86
CA TYR A 74 0.39 -16.98 5.85
C TYR A 74 1.21 -17.00 4.56
N ASN A 75 2.44 -16.47 4.57
CA ASN A 75 3.31 -16.40 3.39
C ASN A 75 2.72 -15.51 2.27
N ASP A 76 1.97 -14.49 2.69
CA ASP A 76 1.47 -13.40 1.85
C ASP A 76 2.64 -12.45 1.47
N TYR A 77 2.47 -11.67 0.40
CA TYR A 77 3.47 -10.66 0.04
C TYR A 77 3.66 -9.60 1.13
N SER A 78 4.91 -9.22 1.33
CA SER A 78 5.34 -8.15 2.20
C SER A 78 6.35 -7.28 1.45
N ARG A 79 5.92 -6.62 0.38
CA ARG A 79 6.82 -5.85 -0.50
C ARG A 79 6.63 -4.35 -0.31
N MET A 80 7.59 -3.72 0.36
CA MET A 80 7.58 -2.29 0.66
C MET A 80 7.85 -1.44 -0.60
N PRO A 81 7.05 -0.39 -0.88
CA PRO A 81 7.31 0.59 -1.94
C PRO A 81 8.67 1.28 -1.84
N TYR A 82 9.26 1.52 -3.00
CA TYR A 82 10.54 2.20 -3.16
C TYR A 82 10.73 2.64 -4.62
N SER A 83 11.61 3.61 -4.84
CA SER A 83 12.02 4.06 -6.16
C SER A 83 10.81 4.41 -7.04
N GLY A 84 10.75 3.88 -8.27
CA GLY A 84 9.63 4.12 -9.17
C GLY A 84 8.32 3.45 -8.79
N TYR A 85 8.33 2.56 -7.78
CA TYR A 85 7.15 1.80 -7.36
C TYR A 85 6.64 2.33 -6.02
N SER A 86 6.14 3.57 -6.02
CA SER A 86 5.82 4.30 -4.79
C SER A 86 4.44 4.01 -4.19
N TRP A 87 3.59 3.21 -4.84
CA TRP A 87 2.19 2.98 -4.43
C TRP A 87 1.98 1.63 -3.77
N PHE A 88 1.09 1.55 -2.79
CA PHE A 88 0.75 0.30 -2.08
C PHE A 88 -0.52 -0.34 -2.64
N PRO A 89 -0.43 -1.39 -3.47
CA PRO A 89 -1.55 -2.28 -3.68
C PRO A 89 -1.64 -3.37 -2.60
N ARG A 90 -2.86 -3.85 -2.34
CA ARG A 90 -3.17 -4.89 -1.34
C ARG A 90 -3.82 -6.11 -1.99
N GLY A 91 -3.73 -7.27 -1.35
CA GLY A 91 -4.43 -8.47 -1.79
C GLY A 91 -3.58 -9.36 -2.72
N GLY A 92 -4.02 -9.54 -3.96
CA GLY A 92 -3.30 -10.38 -4.91
C GLY A 92 -4.11 -10.59 -6.18
N ARG A 93 -3.41 -10.64 -7.31
CA ARG A 93 -4.01 -10.95 -8.61
C ARG A 93 -4.17 -12.47 -8.80
N TYR A 94 -4.93 -12.87 -9.81
CA TYR A 94 -5.31 -14.27 -10.08
C TYR A 94 -4.15 -15.28 -10.17
N ASP A 95 -2.93 -14.82 -10.48
CA ASP A 95 -1.69 -15.61 -10.59
C ASP A 95 -0.68 -15.27 -9.47
N SER A 96 -1.14 -14.72 -8.34
CA SER A 96 -0.30 -14.49 -7.14
C SER A 96 -0.06 -15.76 -6.32
N ASP A 97 -0.48 -16.92 -6.84
CA ASP A 97 -0.41 -18.24 -6.21
C ASP A 97 -0.79 -18.19 -4.72
N VAL A 98 0.12 -18.61 -3.85
CA VAL A 98 -0.07 -18.69 -2.40
C VAL A 98 0.30 -17.39 -1.66
N SER A 99 0.78 -16.37 -2.36
CA SER A 99 1.23 -15.10 -1.75
C SER A 99 0.22 -13.96 -1.89
N GLY A 100 -0.89 -14.20 -2.58
CA GLY A 100 -2.06 -13.33 -2.53
C GLY A 100 -2.90 -13.59 -1.28
N GLY A 101 -3.28 -12.53 -0.57
CA GLY A 101 -4.02 -12.69 0.69
C GLY A 101 -4.35 -11.38 1.39
N VAL A 102 -5.03 -11.47 2.54
CA VAL A 102 -5.49 -10.30 3.31
C VAL A 102 -4.34 -9.49 3.93
N PHE A 103 -3.21 -10.14 4.21
CA PHE A 103 -2.02 -9.50 4.77
C PHE A 103 -0.98 -9.19 3.68
N SER A 104 -1.36 -9.38 2.43
CA SER A 104 -0.50 -9.16 1.29
C SER A 104 -0.48 -7.68 0.90
N PHE A 105 0.73 -7.12 0.85
CA PHE A 105 1.00 -5.81 0.28
C PHE A 105 2.16 -5.88 -0.70
N SER A 106 2.05 -5.04 -1.72
CA SER A 106 3.07 -4.93 -2.75
C SER A 106 3.36 -3.48 -3.12
N LEU A 107 4.03 -3.30 -4.26
CA LEU A 107 4.50 -2.03 -4.78
C LEU A 107 4.14 -1.92 -6.27
N ASN A 108 3.72 -0.74 -6.71
CA ASN A 108 3.56 -0.42 -8.13
C ASN A 108 3.83 1.07 -8.42
N ASP A 109 3.94 1.41 -9.69
CA ASP A 109 4.21 2.76 -10.21
C ASP A 109 2.96 3.64 -10.32
N GLY A 110 1.79 3.15 -9.91
CA GLY A 110 0.51 3.85 -10.03
C GLY A 110 -0.13 3.75 -11.42
N ASP A 111 0.54 3.16 -12.41
CA ASP A 111 0.03 3.04 -13.78
C ASP A 111 -1.18 2.09 -13.86
N VAL A 112 -1.96 2.19 -14.93
CA VAL A 112 -3.23 1.50 -15.15
C VAL A 112 -2.98 0.10 -15.70
N PHE A 113 -3.35 -0.93 -14.94
CA PHE A 113 -3.36 -2.31 -15.41
C PHE A 113 -4.72 -2.97 -15.20
N SER A 114 -5.06 -3.92 -16.08
CA SER A 114 -6.35 -4.64 -16.09
C SER A 114 -6.58 -5.54 -14.87
N TYR A 115 -5.52 -5.87 -14.13
CA TYR A 115 -5.58 -6.68 -12.91
C TYR A 115 -5.60 -5.84 -11.63
N TYR A 116 -5.85 -4.53 -11.72
CA TYR A 116 -6.14 -3.69 -10.55
C TYR A 116 -7.63 -3.38 -10.43
N SER A 117 -8.12 -3.38 -9.19
CA SER A 117 -9.46 -2.97 -8.79
C SER A 117 -9.38 -2.01 -7.60
N PHE A 118 -10.52 -1.58 -7.07
CA PHE A 118 -10.62 -0.77 -5.86
C PHE A 118 -11.91 -1.08 -5.10
N ARG A 119 -11.93 -0.84 -3.79
CA ARG A 119 -13.14 -0.88 -2.97
C ARG A 119 -13.41 0.50 -2.37
N PRO A 120 -14.59 1.09 -2.59
CA PRO A 120 -14.93 2.35 -1.94
C PRO A 120 -15.19 2.13 -0.45
N VAL A 121 -14.78 3.08 0.37
CA VAL A 121 -15.07 3.13 1.81
C VAL A 121 -15.81 4.42 2.12
N VAL A 122 -16.91 4.30 2.87
CA VAL A 122 -17.73 5.45 3.29
C VAL A 122 -17.67 5.55 4.81
N ILE A 123 -17.25 6.72 5.31
CA ILE A 123 -17.23 7.02 6.74
C ILE A 123 -18.56 7.66 7.10
N ALA A 124 -19.34 7.01 7.95
CA ALA A 124 -20.55 7.60 8.51
C ALA A 124 -20.18 8.51 9.69
N THR A 125 -20.28 9.83 9.51
CA THR A 125 -20.16 10.79 10.61
C THR A 125 -21.52 11.01 11.26
N THR A 126 -21.66 10.76 12.56
CA THR A 126 -22.83 11.22 13.30
C THR A 126 -22.76 12.74 13.40
N ILE A 127 -23.73 13.42 12.82
CA ILE A 127 -23.96 14.84 13.10
C ILE A 127 -24.62 14.86 14.48
N SER A 128 -23.93 15.35 15.51
CA SER A 128 -24.60 15.65 16.78
C SER A 128 -25.64 16.73 16.49
N ALA A 129 -26.92 16.41 16.71
CA ALA A 129 -28.00 17.39 16.64
C ALA A 129 -27.73 18.53 17.64
N PRO A 130 -28.12 19.77 17.32
CA PRO A 130 -27.90 20.94 18.17
C PRO A 130 -28.63 20.84 19.52
#